data_AF-A0A4Q5M2J3-F1
#
_entry.id   AF-A0A4Q5M2J3-F1
#
_cell.length_a   1.000
_cell.length_b   1.000
_cell.length_c   1.000
_cell.angle_alpha   90.00
_cell.angle_beta   90.00
_cell.angle_gamma   90.00
#
_symmetry.space_group_name_H-M   'P 1'
#
loop_
_entity.id
_entity.type
_entity.pdbx_description
1 polymer ?
#
loop_
_entity_poly.entity_id
_entity_poly.type
_entity_poly.pdbx_seq_one_letter_code
_entity_poly.pdbx_strand_id
1 'polypeptide(L)'
;MLYDCAEILAKKKTIDFGYAHLFSSMCNHIGIQNAVVKGFGRIDSTQIQKPNHTWVAFKLHNKWYIADPSCDSDIYHTGYKTEQKSRYVYLMGDPKIFLTLHFPIDPLWQLRPSIISLKDWNAFTFNSNTGDIAFNYIDSLKNYDNIAIEKNFLASLNRVIQNKELAYIAHYEYCSFFSQLLDEEIAKYLNINRQLNSGNKNIEEMARKLLPRKKELFDRLLRIESYVTKFNYHGQKLSEVQYPSKFNSIIAGTISYSKEETNRINHFLVYERNSLKETIKELEPYQKKTASKK
;
A
#
# COMPACT_ATOMS: atom_id res chain seq x y z
N MET A 1 -9.17 6.29 3.75
CA MET A 1 -9.56 7.71 3.61
C MET A 1 -8.34 8.50 3.18
N LEU A 2 -8.31 8.98 1.94
CA LEU A 2 -7.40 10.05 1.54
C LEU A 2 -8.01 11.33 2.11
N TYR A 3 -7.35 11.99 3.05
CA TYR A 3 -7.78 13.31 3.49
C TYR A 3 -7.54 14.28 2.34
N ASP A 4 -8.56 15.07 1.99
CA ASP A 4 -8.43 16.11 0.99
C ASP A 4 -7.64 17.29 1.59
N CYS A 5 -6.49 17.59 0.99
CA CYS A 5 -5.65 18.73 1.39
C CYS A 5 -6.43 20.05 1.30
N ALA A 6 -7.36 20.19 0.35
CA ALA A 6 -8.20 21.37 0.23
C ALA A 6 -9.14 21.52 1.43
N GLU A 7 -9.72 20.42 1.91
CA GLU A 7 -10.57 20.41 3.10
C GLU A 7 -9.78 20.79 4.35
N ILE A 8 -8.56 20.26 4.51
CA ILE A 8 -7.69 20.60 5.63
C ILE A 8 -7.35 22.10 5.63
N LEU A 9 -6.99 22.66 4.47
CA LEU A 9 -6.66 24.08 4.33
C LEU A 9 -7.88 24.97 4.63
N ALA A 10 -9.06 24.58 4.16
CA ALA A 10 -10.31 25.30 4.42
C ALA A 10 -10.67 25.29 5.92
N LYS A 11 -10.55 24.12 6.58
CA LYS A 11 -10.86 23.96 8.00
C LYS A 11 -9.77 24.48 8.94
N LYS A 12 -8.54 24.62 8.45
CA LYS A 12 -7.33 24.95 9.23
C LYS A 12 -7.15 24.03 10.45
N LYS A 13 -7.58 22.76 10.32
CA LYS A 13 -7.59 21.79 11.42
C LYS A 13 -7.35 20.39 10.88
N THR A 14 -6.39 19.68 11.47
CA THR A 14 -6.11 18.28 11.16
C THR A 14 -5.28 17.62 12.29
N ILE A 15 -4.96 16.35 12.11
CA ILE A 15 -4.06 15.53 12.94
C ILE A 15 -2.75 15.24 12.19
N ASP A 16 -1.83 14.47 12.78
CA ASP A 16 -0.53 14.11 12.19
C ASP A 16 -0.61 13.68 10.72
N PHE A 17 -1.55 12.79 10.42
CA PHE A 17 -1.81 12.30 9.07
C PHE A 17 -2.04 13.44 8.06
N GLY A 18 -2.88 14.43 8.40
CA GLY A 18 -3.15 15.52 7.47
C GLY A 18 -2.00 16.51 7.35
N TYR A 19 -1.25 16.76 8.42
CA TYR A 19 -0.01 17.55 8.35
C TYR A 19 1.02 16.89 7.42
N ALA A 20 1.23 15.58 7.55
CA ALA A 20 2.14 14.84 6.69
C ALA A 20 1.69 14.87 5.21
N HIS A 21 0.40 14.70 4.95
CA HIS A 21 -0.15 14.78 3.59
C HIS A 21 -0.07 16.18 2.99
N LEU A 22 -0.27 17.25 3.76
CA LEU A 22 -0.09 18.62 3.30
C LEU A 22 1.38 18.90 2.94
N PHE A 23 2.32 18.52 3.80
CA PHE A 23 3.75 18.70 3.53
C PHE A 23 4.18 17.89 2.29
N SER A 24 3.74 16.64 2.18
CA SER A 24 3.96 15.80 0.99
C SER A 24 3.40 16.46 -0.28
N SER A 25 2.19 17.02 -0.22
CA SER A 25 1.58 17.75 -1.33
C SER A 25 2.41 18.97 -1.75
N MET A 26 2.92 19.74 -0.79
CA MET A 26 3.83 20.85 -1.05
C MET A 26 5.13 20.38 -1.71
N CYS A 27 5.77 19.33 -1.18
CA CYS A 27 6.97 18.76 -1.80
C CYS A 27 6.71 18.32 -3.25
N ASN A 28 5.61 17.61 -3.50
CA ASN A 28 5.22 17.19 -4.85
C ASN A 28 5.04 18.38 -5.79
N HIS A 29 4.43 19.47 -5.31
CA HIS A 29 4.19 20.68 -6.11
C HIS A 29 5.49 21.35 -6.57
N ILE A 30 6.56 21.27 -5.78
CA ILE A 30 7.87 21.87 -6.10
C ILE A 30 8.91 20.85 -6.57
N GLY A 31 8.48 19.62 -6.91
CA GLY A 31 9.35 18.59 -7.45
C GLY A 31 10.31 17.95 -6.44
N ILE A 32 10.04 18.05 -5.13
CA ILE A 32 10.80 17.37 -4.08
C ILE A 32 10.26 15.95 -3.90
N GLN A 33 11.13 14.97 -4.11
CA GLN A 33 10.83 13.56 -3.80
C GLN A 33 10.56 13.40 -2.30
N ASN A 34 9.49 12.68 -1.97
CA ASN A 34 9.05 12.51 -0.59
C ASN A 34 8.22 11.22 -0.41
N ALA A 35 8.01 10.84 0.84
CA ALA A 35 7.22 9.71 1.28
C ALA A 35 6.46 10.06 2.56
N VAL A 36 5.16 9.75 2.60
CA VAL A 36 4.41 9.75 3.87
C VAL A 36 4.77 8.46 4.61
N VAL A 37 5.28 8.61 5.83
CA VAL A 37 5.78 7.52 6.66
C VAL A 37 4.80 7.26 7.80
N LYS A 38 4.26 6.05 7.85
CA LYS A 38 3.44 5.58 8.98
C LYS A 38 4.32 4.92 10.03
N GLY A 39 4.02 5.16 11.29
CA GLY A 39 4.81 4.64 12.39
C GLY A 39 4.18 4.79 13.76
N PHE A 40 5.04 4.70 14.77
CA PHE A 40 4.73 4.82 16.18
C PHE A 40 5.37 6.10 16.68
N GLY A 41 4.59 7.01 17.26
CA GLY A 41 5.04 8.26 17.88
C GLY A 41 4.88 8.19 19.39
N ARG A 42 5.99 8.33 20.11
CA ARG A 42 6.08 8.24 21.57
C ARG A 42 5.85 9.60 22.23
N ILE A 43 4.80 9.69 23.04
CA ILE A 43 4.46 10.90 23.81
C ILE A 43 4.92 10.77 25.27
N ASP A 44 4.96 9.55 25.81
CA ASP A 44 5.40 9.24 27.19
C ASP A 44 6.15 7.90 27.25
N SER A 45 6.41 7.37 28.45
CA SER A 45 7.11 6.10 28.65
C SER A 45 6.23 4.86 28.40
N THR A 46 5.02 4.99 27.84
CA THR A 46 4.15 3.84 27.59
C THR A 46 4.55 3.09 26.33
N GLN A 47 4.40 1.76 26.38
CA GLN A 47 4.64 0.92 25.21
C GLN A 47 3.56 1.18 24.16
N ILE A 48 3.99 1.49 22.94
CA ILE A 48 3.05 1.76 21.85
C ILE A 48 2.78 0.49 21.09
N GLN A 49 1.49 0.21 21.04
CA GLN A 49 0.97 -1.10 20.73
C GLN A 49 0.40 -1.20 19.30
N LYS A 50 0.09 -0.06 18.68
CA LYS A 50 -0.41 0.09 17.30
C LYS A 50 0.27 1.32 16.69
N PRO A 51 0.53 1.35 15.37
CA PRO A 51 0.93 2.59 14.73
C PRO A 51 -0.08 3.69 15.03
N ASN A 52 0.41 4.83 15.49
CA ASN A 52 -0.40 5.95 16.00
C ASN A 52 0.09 7.29 15.47
N HIS A 53 1.04 7.31 14.55
CA HIS A 53 1.64 8.55 14.09
C HIS A 53 2.10 8.49 12.63
N THR A 54 2.17 9.67 12.01
CA THR A 54 2.47 9.84 10.59
C THR A 54 3.32 11.07 10.37
N TRP A 55 4.42 10.93 9.64
CA TRP A 55 5.33 12.02 9.30
C TRP A 55 5.80 11.94 7.85
N VAL A 56 6.76 12.77 7.44
CA VAL A 56 7.28 12.79 6.06
C VAL A 56 8.77 12.51 6.03
N ALA A 57 9.20 11.67 5.11
CA ALA A 57 10.58 11.65 4.64
C ALA A 57 10.67 12.37 3.30
N PHE A 58 11.68 13.21 3.10
CA PHE A 58 11.84 14.00 1.87
C PHE A 58 13.30 14.13 1.50
N LYS A 59 13.57 14.38 0.22
CA LYS A 59 14.94 14.33 -0.33
C LYS A 59 15.39 15.69 -0.84
N LEU A 60 16.53 16.14 -0.35
CA LEU A 60 17.21 17.36 -0.80
C LEU A 60 18.67 17.02 -1.12
N HIS A 61 19.18 17.49 -2.27
CA HIS A 61 20.57 17.27 -2.68
C HIS A 61 21.02 15.81 -2.56
N ASN A 62 20.18 14.87 -3.03
CA ASN A 62 20.40 13.42 -2.93
C ASN A 62 20.51 12.82 -1.52
N LYS A 63 20.14 13.58 -0.48
CA LYS A 63 20.05 13.09 0.89
C LYS A 63 18.61 13.10 1.37
N TRP A 64 18.20 12.00 2.01
CA TRP A 64 16.90 11.88 2.66
C TRP A 64 16.95 12.49 4.06
N TYR A 65 15.89 13.21 4.39
CA TYR A 65 15.63 13.86 5.65
C TYR A 65 14.25 13.46 6.15
N ILE A 66 14.01 13.63 7.44
CA ILE A 66 12.71 13.42 8.06
C ILE A 66 12.16 14.77 8.53
N ALA A 67 10.85 14.96 8.40
CA ALA A 67 10.09 16.08 8.92
C ALA A 67 8.86 15.56 9.67
N ASP A 68 8.65 16.03 10.90
CA ASP A 68 7.34 15.93 11.58
C ASP A 68 6.67 17.31 11.68
N PRO A 69 5.90 17.71 10.65
CA PRO A 69 5.19 18.99 10.67
C PRO A 69 4.14 19.07 11.78
N SER A 70 3.64 17.94 12.28
CA SER A 70 2.64 17.93 13.34
C SER A 70 3.25 18.26 14.69
N CYS A 71 4.37 17.63 15.05
CA CYS A 71 5.11 17.95 16.26
C CYS A 71 5.71 19.37 16.23
N ASP A 72 6.15 19.85 15.06
CA ASP A 72 6.64 21.24 14.90
C ASP A 72 5.50 22.29 14.89
N SER A 73 4.26 21.86 14.67
CA SER A 73 3.07 22.70 14.80
C SER A 73 2.51 22.72 16.22
N ASP A 74 2.95 21.78 17.06
CA ASP A 74 2.22 21.44 18.28
C ASP A 74 2.43 22.47 19.40
N ILE A 75 1.30 23.05 19.79
CA ILE A 75 1.09 24.01 20.89
C ILE A 75 0.74 23.26 22.19
N TYR A 76 0.59 21.92 22.16
CA TYR A 76 -0.22 21.18 23.14
C TYR A 76 0.50 20.30 24.17
N HIS A 77 1.83 20.24 24.20
CA HIS A 77 2.51 19.41 25.21
C HIS A 77 2.54 19.97 26.64
N THR A 78 2.08 21.21 26.89
CA THR A 78 2.19 21.83 28.23
C THR A 78 0.88 22.33 28.84
N GLY A 79 -0.28 22.20 28.16
CA GLY A 79 -1.55 22.74 28.68
C GLY A 79 -1.62 24.26 28.75
N TYR A 80 -0.57 24.98 28.35
CA TYR A 80 -0.52 26.43 28.24
C TYR A 80 -0.38 26.79 26.75
N LYS A 81 -1.27 27.66 26.26
CA LYS A 81 -1.09 28.36 24.99
C LYS A 81 0.20 29.17 25.08
N THR A 82 1.32 28.55 24.76
CA THR A 82 2.60 29.25 24.62
C THR A 82 2.70 29.77 23.19
N GLU A 83 3.33 30.93 23.05
CA GLU A 83 3.48 31.65 21.78
C GLU A 83 3.94 30.73 20.65
N GLN A 84 3.38 30.97 19.47
CA GLN A 84 3.52 30.22 18.22
C GLN A 84 4.96 30.26 17.67
N LYS A 85 5.93 29.71 18.42
CA LYS A 85 7.28 29.47 17.93
C LYS A 85 7.36 28.02 17.48
N SER A 86 7.02 27.77 16.22
CA SER A 86 7.47 26.54 15.57
C SER A 86 8.99 26.54 15.67
N ARG A 87 9.56 25.57 16.39
CA ARG A 87 11.00 25.50 16.62
C ARG A 87 11.73 24.70 15.53
N TYR A 88 11.02 24.24 14.49
CA TYR A 88 11.54 23.41 13.39
C TYR A 88 12.48 22.29 13.88
N VAL A 89 12.21 21.75 15.08
CA VAL A 89 13.07 20.77 15.75
C VAL A 89 12.94 19.43 15.05
N TYR A 90 11.77 19.16 14.49
CA TYR A 90 11.48 17.94 13.76
C TYR A 90 11.70 18.09 12.25
N LEU A 91 12.04 19.28 11.75
CA LEU A 91 12.41 19.52 10.36
C LEU A 91 13.89 19.19 10.13
N MET A 92 14.17 18.18 9.29
CA MET A 92 15.54 17.71 9.01
C MET A 92 16.29 17.22 10.24
N GLY A 93 15.56 16.72 11.24
CA GLY A 93 16.15 16.15 12.46
C GLY A 93 17.10 14.99 12.16
N ASP A 94 18.11 14.80 13.01
CA ASP A 94 19.00 13.64 12.93
C ASP A 94 18.16 12.35 13.08
N PRO A 95 18.17 11.42 12.11
CA PRO A 95 17.40 10.19 12.18
C PRO A 95 17.62 9.40 13.47
N LYS A 96 18.83 9.43 14.06
CA LYS A 96 19.12 8.75 15.34
C LYS A 96 18.35 9.36 16.50
N ILE A 97 18.23 10.68 16.54
CA ILE A 97 17.47 11.41 17.55
C ILE A 97 15.97 11.26 17.26
N PHE A 98 15.57 11.37 16.00
CA PHE A 98 14.17 11.23 15.59
C PHE A 98 13.63 9.84 15.99
N LEU A 99 14.43 8.79 15.80
CA LEU A 99 14.11 7.42 16.18
C LEU A 99 13.89 7.21 17.68
N THR A 100 14.29 8.12 18.57
CA THR A 100 14.00 7.96 20.01
C THR A 100 12.52 8.12 20.32
N LEU A 101 11.81 8.89 19.50
CA LEU A 101 10.38 9.14 19.67
C LEU A 101 9.54 8.63 18.49
N HIS A 102 10.14 8.32 17.34
CA HIS A 102 9.41 7.94 16.13
C HIS A 102 9.94 6.63 15.54
N PHE A 103 9.13 5.58 15.53
CA PHE A 103 9.52 4.29 14.94
C PHE A 103 8.72 3.99 13.67
N PRO A 104 9.33 3.92 12.48
CA PRO A 104 8.59 3.65 11.25
C PRO A 104 8.17 2.18 11.15
N ILE A 105 7.02 1.92 10.54
CA ILE A 105 6.60 0.55 10.19
C ILE A 105 7.57 -0.04 9.16
N ASP A 106 7.85 0.71 8.10
CA ASP A 106 8.82 0.32 7.08
C ASP A 106 10.25 0.66 7.55
N PRO A 107 11.13 -0.34 7.75
CA PRO A 107 12.48 -0.12 8.27
C PRO A 107 13.34 0.76 7.36
N LEU A 108 12.96 0.97 6.08
CA LEU A 108 13.61 1.92 5.18
C LEU A 108 13.77 3.31 5.81
N TRP A 109 12.72 3.78 6.49
CA TRP A 109 12.66 5.13 7.02
C TRP A 109 13.35 5.31 8.37
N GLN A 110 14.01 4.27 8.88
CA GLN A 110 14.98 4.44 9.97
C GLN A 110 16.28 5.13 9.46
N LEU A 111 16.49 5.17 8.13
CA LEU A 111 17.63 5.81 7.46
C LEU A 111 18.99 5.42 8.02
N ARG A 112 19.15 4.13 8.36
CA ARG A 112 20.36 3.60 8.99
C ARG A 112 20.72 2.20 8.45
N PRO A 113 21.99 1.78 8.53
CA PRO A 113 22.48 0.50 7.98
C PRO A 113 22.09 -0.74 8.80
N SER A 114 21.38 -0.56 9.91
CA SER A 114 21.00 -1.66 10.82
C SER A 114 19.60 -1.41 11.39
N ILE A 115 18.71 -2.37 11.31
CA ILE A 115 17.31 -2.20 11.75
C ILE A 115 17.23 -2.31 13.28
N ILE A 116 16.54 -1.36 13.92
CA ILE A 116 16.05 -1.49 15.30
C ILE A 116 14.75 -2.29 15.27
N SER A 117 14.61 -3.29 16.14
CA SER A 117 13.34 -4.03 16.32
C SER A 117 12.30 -3.16 17.07
N LEU A 118 11.01 -3.40 16.87
CA LEU A 118 9.98 -2.68 17.62
C LEU A 118 10.09 -3.02 19.13
N LYS A 119 10.47 -4.25 19.47
CA LYS A 119 10.73 -4.68 20.84
C LYS A 119 11.83 -3.86 21.52
N ASP A 120 13.00 -3.72 20.88
CA ASP A 120 14.11 -2.97 21.46
C ASP A 120 13.81 -1.47 21.53
N TRP A 121 13.09 -0.95 20.52
CA TRP A 121 12.57 0.41 20.57
C TRP A 121 11.63 0.63 21.75
N ASN A 122 10.68 -0.28 21.98
CA ASN A 122 9.75 -0.23 23.12
C ASN A 122 10.45 -0.40 24.48
N ALA A 123 11.52 -1.19 24.54
CA ALA A 123 12.28 -1.43 25.77
C ALA A 123 13.32 -0.34 26.09
N PHE A 124 13.52 0.63 25.19
CA PHE A 124 14.61 1.62 25.27
C PHE A 124 16.02 0.96 25.34
N THR A 125 16.16 -0.25 24.80
CA THR A 125 17.42 -1.03 24.83
C THR A 125 18.24 -0.88 23.56
N PHE A 126 17.69 -0.22 22.53
CA PHE A 126 18.40 -0.02 21.27
C PHE A 126 19.54 0.99 21.44
N ASN A 127 20.70 0.66 20.89
CA ASN A 127 21.81 1.58 20.79
C ASN A 127 21.68 2.39 19.49
N SER A 128 21.91 3.71 19.54
CA SER A 128 21.92 4.55 18.34
C SER A 128 23.08 4.23 17.39
N ASN A 129 24.05 3.41 17.81
CA ASN A 129 25.24 3.03 17.05
C ASN A 129 25.30 1.55 16.62
N THR A 130 24.44 0.68 17.14
CA THR A 130 24.36 -0.74 16.73
C THR A 130 22.90 -1.13 16.48
N GLY A 131 22.65 -2.03 15.54
CA GLY A 131 21.32 -2.60 15.30
C GLY A 131 21.48 -4.07 14.94
N ASP A 132 20.44 -4.85 15.16
CA ASP A 132 20.56 -6.31 15.24
C ASP A 132 20.56 -7.00 13.87
N ILE A 133 20.09 -6.26 12.83
CA ILE A 133 19.93 -6.80 11.48
C ILE A 133 20.58 -5.82 10.49
N ALA A 134 21.64 -6.26 9.81
CA ALA A 134 22.25 -5.49 8.73
C ALA A 134 21.22 -5.24 7.61
N PHE A 135 21.10 -3.98 7.19
CA PHE A 135 20.11 -3.55 6.20
C PHE A 135 20.72 -2.52 5.26
N ASN A 136 20.83 -2.89 3.98
CA ASN A 136 21.31 -2.01 2.94
C ASN A 136 20.19 -1.05 2.50
N TYR A 137 19.91 -0.07 3.37
CA TYR A 137 18.89 0.94 3.14
C TYR A 137 19.21 1.83 1.93
N ILE A 138 20.49 2.03 1.60
CA ILE A 138 20.91 2.84 0.45
C ILE A 138 20.39 2.26 -0.87
N ASP A 139 20.50 0.94 -1.07
CA ASP A 139 19.98 0.31 -2.29
C ASP A 139 18.44 0.32 -2.33
N SER A 140 17.79 0.24 -1.16
CA SER A 140 16.34 0.40 -1.06
C SER A 140 15.89 1.83 -1.44
N LEU A 141 16.65 2.87 -1.04
CA LEU A 141 16.37 4.26 -1.41
C LEU A 141 16.59 4.51 -2.92
N LYS A 142 17.63 3.93 -3.53
CA LYS A 142 17.85 4.04 -4.98
C LYS A 142 16.69 3.46 -5.80
N ASN A 143 16.12 2.35 -5.33
CA ASN A 143 14.94 1.76 -5.96
C ASN A 143 13.69 2.62 -5.76
N TYR A 144 13.57 3.29 -4.61
CA TYR A 144 12.44 4.16 -4.30
C TYR A 144 12.26 5.28 -5.34
N ASP A 145 13.37 5.84 -5.82
CA ASP A 145 13.40 6.98 -6.75
C ASP A 145 12.88 6.65 -8.15
N ASN A 146 12.88 5.38 -8.55
CA ASN A 146 12.79 4.97 -9.96
C ASN A 146 11.58 4.10 -10.30
N ILE A 147 10.68 3.86 -9.34
CA ILE A 147 9.55 2.96 -9.54
C ILE A 147 8.21 3.63 -9.23
N ALA A 148 7.16 3.14 -9.90
CA ALA A 148 5.79 3.60 -9.68
C ALA A 148 5.38 3.43 -8.21
N ILE A 149 4.50 4.32 -7.72
CA ILE A 149 4.00 4.35 -6.33
C ILE A 149 3.54 2.96 -5.86
N GLU A 150 2.84 2.22 -6.72
CA GLU A 150 2.39 0.86 -6.43
C GLU A 150 3.55 -0.10 -6.14
N LYS A 151 4.61 -0.06 -6.95
CA LYS A 151 5.79 -0.89 -6.75
C LYS A 151 6.53 -0.49 -5.47
N ASN A 152 6.56 0.80 -5.15
CA ASN A 152 7.11 1.31 -3.90
C ASN A 152 6.34 0.80 -2.68
N PHE A 153 5.01 0.81 -2.76
CA PHE A 153 4.14 0.27 -1.73
C PHE A 153 4.38 -1.23 -1.51
N LEU A 154 4.41 -2.02 -2.59
CA LEU A 154 4.71 -3.46 -2.51
C LEU A 154 6.13 -3.74 -1.97
N ALA A 155 7.12 -2.92 -2.33
CA ALA A 155 8.47 -3.04 -1.80
C ALA A 155 8.53 -2.71 -0.29
N SER A 156 7.77 -1.72 0.17
CA SER A 156 7.60 -1.41 1.59
C SER A 156 7.01 -2.59 2.35
N LEU A 157 5.86 -3.11 1.92
CA LEU A 157 5.23 -4.25 2.56
C LEU A 157 6.16 -5.48 2.60
N ASN A 158 6.96 -5.70 1.55
CA ASN A 158 7.96 -6.77 1.51
C ASN A 158 9.14 -6.57 2.48
N ARG A 159 9.47 -5.34 2.87
CA ARG A 159 10.44 -5.11 3.95
C ARG A 159 9.80 -5.33 5.31
N VAL A 160 8.57 -4.85 5.49
CA VAL A 160 7.82 -4.97 6.75
C VAL A 160 7.54 -6.44 7.07
N ILE A 161 7.20 -7.28 6.09
CA ILE A 161 6.93 -8.71 6.31
C ILE A 161 8.16 -9.49 6.80
N GLN A 162 9.38 -9.04 6.44
CA GLN A 162 10.62 -9.64 6.95
C GLN A 162 10.86 -9.27 8.42
N ASN A 163 10.26 -8.17 8.89
CA ASN A 163 10.21 -7.83 10.29
C ASN A 163 9.08 -8.61 10.97
N LYS A 164 9.45 -9.71 11.65
CA LYS A 164 8.51 -10.63 12.32
C LYS A 164 7.51 -9.92 13.25
N GLU A 165 7.90 -8.83 13.89
CA GLU A 165 7.06 -8.10 14.85
C GLU A 165 5.96 -7.26 14.17
N LEU A 166 6.21 -6.83 12.94
CA LEU A 166 5.31 -5.98 12.15
C LEU A 166 4.65 -6.73 10.98
N ALA A 167 4.99 -7.99 10.76
CA ALA A 167 4.50 -8.78 9.64
C ALA A 167 2.97 -8.82 9.55
N TYR A 168 2.25 -8.79 10.67
CA TYR A 168 0.78 -8.73 10.69
C TYR A 168 0.24 -7.48 9.99
N ILE A 169 0.90 -6.33 10.16
CA ILE A 169 0.52 -5.07 9.50
C ILE A 169 0.71 -5.24 8.00
N ALA A 170 1.86 -5.79 7.58
CA ALA A 170 2.15 -6.00 6.17
C ALA A 170 1.12 -6.92 5.52
N HIS A 171 0.82 -8.06 6.15
CA HIS A 171 -0.17 -8.99 5.63
C HIS A 171 -1.58 -8.37 5.56
N TYR A 172 -1.97 -7.61 6.59
CA TYR A 172 -3.23 -6.88 6.58
C TYR A 172 -3.30 -5.84 5.45
N GLU A 173 -2.25 -5.03 5.28
CA GLU A 173 -2.19 -4.03 4.20
C GLU A 173 -2.12 -4.68 2.80
N TYR A 174 -1.44 -5.83 2.65
CA TYR A 174 -1.50 -6.64 1.43
C TYR A 174 -2.93 -7.12 1.14
N CYS A 175 -3.65 -7.60 2.16
CA CYS A 175 -5.03 -8.05 1.99
C CYS A 175 -5.91 -6.89 1.49
N SER A 176 -5.84 -5.74 2.16
CA SER A 176 -6.59 -4.54 1.76
C SER A 176 -6.24 -4.09 0.34
N PHE A 177 -4.97 -4.10 -0.02
CA PHE A 177 -4.49 -3.64 -1.32
C PHE A 177 -4.97 -4.54 -2.47
N PHE A 178 -4.79 -5.86 -2.35
CA PHE A 178 -5.24 -6.78 -3.39
C PHE A 178 -6.76 -6.88 -3.47
N SER A 179 -7.48 -6.70 -2.36
CA SER A 179 -8.94 -6.58 -2.37
C SER A 179 -9.41 -5.38 -3.20
N GLN A 180 -8.77 -4.22 -3.05
CA GLN A 180 -9.12 -3.04 -3.84
C GLN A 180 -8.85 -3.25 -5.34
N LEU A 181 -7.67 -3.79 -5.69
CA LEU A 181 -7.33 -4.07 -7.08
C LEU A 181 -8.29 -5.10 -7.71
N LEU A 182 -8.73 -6.06 -6.92
CA LEU A 182 -9.70 -7.07 -7.31
C LEU A 182 -11.06 -6.44 -7.65
N ASP A 183 -11.59 -5.60 -6.77
CA ASP A 183 -12.86 -4.89 -6.98
C ASP A 183 -12.81 -4.00 -8.23
N GLU A 184 -11.72 -3.26 -8.41
CA GLU A 184 -11.51 -2.42 -9.59
C GLU A 184 -11.46 -3.23 -10.89
N GLU A 185 -10.77 -4.37 -10.89
CA GLU A 185 -10.63 -5.19 -12.09
C GLU A 185 -11.93 -5.94 -12.43
N ILE A 186 -12.69 -6.39 -11.42
CA ILE A 186 -14.04 -6.94 -11.59
C ILE A 186 -14.98 -5.88 -12.18
N ALA A 187 -14.95 -4.64 -11.68
CA ALA A 187 -15.77 -3.57 -12.21
C ALA A 187 -15.48 -3.31 -13.71
N LYS A 188 -14.20 -3.30 -14.10
CA LYS A 188 -13.79 -3.16 -15.51
C LYS A 188 -14.25 -4.33 -16.36
N TYR A 189 -14.11 -5.56 -15.87
CA TYR A 189 -14.62 -6.77 -16.54
C TYR A 189 -16.12 -6.67 -16.80
N LEU A 190 -16.91 -6.37 -15.77
CA LEU A 190 -18.36 -6.27 -15.86
C LEU A 190 -18.81 -5.14 -16.79
N ASN A 191 -18.07 -4.03 -16.87
CA ASN A 191 -18.38 -2.95 -17.79
C ASN A 191 -18.22 -3.39 -19.25
N ILE A 192 -17.11 -4.05 -19.60
CA ILE A 192 -16.88 -4.54 -20.96
C ILE A 192 -17.88 -5.63 -21.31
N ASN A 193 -18.12 -6.58 -20.40
CA ASN A 193 -19.03 -7.69 -20.65
C ASN A 193 -20.46 -7.19 -20.95
N ARG A 194 -20.93 -6.16 -20.24
CA ARG A 194 -22.24 -5.51 -20.48
C ARG A 194 -22.35 -4.85 -21.86
N GLN A 195 -21.25 -4.41 -22.45
CA GLN A 195 -21.24 -3.75 -23.77
C GLN A 195 -21.24 -4.76 -24.93
N LEU A 196 -21.10 -6.06 -24.66
CA LEU A 196 -21.10 -7.09 -25.69
C LEU A 196 -22.52 -7.45 -26.12
N ASN A 197 -23.00 -6.85 -27.21
CA ASN A 197 -24.24 -7.27 -27.86
C ASN A 197 -24.02 -8.47 -28.79
N SER A 198 -24.65 -9.60 -28.45
CA SER A 198 -24.69 -10.84 -29.22
C SER A 198 -25.92 -10.94 -30.14
N GLY A 199 -26.37 -9.83 -30.72
CA GLY A 199 -27.39 -9.88 -31.78
C GLY A 199 -26.99 -10.87 -32.89
N ASN A 200 -27.97 -11.41 -33.64
CA ASN A 200 -27.74 -12.41 -34.69
C ASN A 200 -26.67 -11.94 -35.70
N LYS A 201 -25.46 -12.45 -35.53
CA LYS A 201 -24.28 -12.18 -36.37
C LYS A 201 -23.78 -13.51 -36.91
N ASN A 202 -23.25 -13.50 -38.13
CA ASN A 202 -22.53 -14.66 -38.63
C ASN A 202 -21.16 -14.80 -37.93
N ILE A 203 -20.56 -15.99 -38.03
CA ILE A 203 -19.33 -16.33 -37.30
C ILE A 203 -18.12 -15.47 -37.70
N GLU A 204 -18.03 -15.02 -38.97
CA GLU A 204 -16.95 -14.15 -39.45
C GLU A 204 -17.07 -12.73 -38.86
N GLU A 205 -18.28 -12.19 -38.78
CA GLU A 205 -18.55 -10.90 -38.16
C GLU A 205 -18.33 -10.94 -36.64
N MET A 206 -18.71 -12.04 -35.99
CA MET A 206 -18.39 -12.30 -34.59
C MET A 206 -16.86 -12.34 -34.36
N ALA A 207 -16.11 -13.07 -35.19
CA ALA A 207 -14.65 -13.16 -35.09
C ALA A 207 -13.97 -11.80 -35.30
N ARG A 208 -14.50 -10.94 -36.17
CA ARG A 208 -13.95 -9.60 -36.39
C ARG A 208 -14.27 -8.62 -35.26
N LYS A 209 -15.51 -8.61 -34.75
CA LYS A 209 -15.99 -7.58 -33.80
C LYS A 209 -15.87 -7.99 -32.33
N LEU A 210 -16.09 -9.26 -32.00
CA LEU A 210 -16.20 -9.72 -30.61
C LEU A 210 -14.90 -10.35 -30.09
N LEU A 211 -14.14 -11.02 -30.95
CA LEU A 211 -12.92 -11.72 -30.54
C LEU A 211 -11.89 -10.83 -29.81
N PRO A 212 -11.57 -9.60 -30.27
CA PRO A 212 -10.63 -8.75 -29.54
C PRO A 212 -11.12 -8.39 -28.13
N ARG A 213 -12.43 -8.12 -27.97
CA ARG A 213 -13.03 -7.82 -26.68
C ARG A 213 -13.09 -9.05 -25.77
N LYS A 214 -13.34 -10.25 -26.32
CA LYS A 214 -13.29 -11.50 -25.55
C LYS A 214 -11.86 -11.82 -25.08
N LYS A 215 -10.85 -11.57 -25.90
CA LYS A 215 -9.43 -11.65 -25.47
C LYS A 215 -9.13 -10.67 -24.35
N GLU A 216 -9.60 -9.43 -24.46
CA GLU A 216 -9.45 -8.45 -23.37
C GLU A 216 -10.12 -8.92 -22.07
N LEU A 217 -11.35 -9.45 -22.14
CA LEU A 217 -12.02 -10.04 -20.97
C LEU A 217 -11.23 -11.20 -20.36
N PHE A 218 -10.65 -12.06 -21.20
CA PHE A 218 -9.81 -13.17 -20.74
C PHE A 218 -8.56 -12.68 -19.99
N ASP A 219 -7.86 -11.68 -20.52
CA ASP A 219 -6.70 -11.08 -19.85
C ASP A 219 -7.06 -10.44 -18.51
N ARG A 220 -8.27 -9.87 -18.40
CA ARG A 220 -8.82 -9.34 -17.14
C ARG A 220 -9.06 -10.44 -16.13
N LEU A 221 -9.66 -11.56 -16.53
CA LEU A 221 -9.86 -12.71 -15.64
C LEU A 221 -8.53 -13.26 -15.12
N LEU A 222 -7.48 -13.31 -15.94
CA LEU A 222 -6.14 -13.71 -15.48
C LEU A 222 -5.58 -12.75 -14.41
N ARG A 223 -5.83 -11.44 -14.53
CA ARG A 223 -5.44 -10.46 -13.50
C ARG A 223 -6.24 -10.64 -12.21
N ILE A 224 -7.55 -10.82 -12.32
CA ILE A 224 -8.45 -11.12 -11.19
C ILE A 224 -7.94 -12.37 -10.46
N GLU A 225 -7.65 -13.46 -11.18
CA GLU A 225 -7.10 -14.71 -10.63
C GLU A 225 -5.76 -14.49 -9.90
N SER A 226 -4.89 -13.66 -10.47
CA SER A 226 -3.62 -13.27 -9.81
C SER A 226 -3.84 -12.52 -8.50
N TYR A 227 -4.77 -11.56 -8.46
CA TYR A 227 -5.07 -10.79 -7.25
C TYR A 227 -5.74 -11.63 -6.18
N VAL A 228 -6.70 -12.47 -6.56
CA VAL A 228 -7.31 -13.46 -5.66
C VAL A 228 -6.25 -14.34 -5.02
N THR A 229 -5.33 -14.89 -5.82
CA THR A 229 -4.25 -15.74 -5.32
C THR A 229 -3.39 -15.04 -4.27
N LYS A 230 -3.01 -13.78 -4.52
CA LYS A 230 -2.17 -13.00 -3.59
C LYS A 230 -2.95 -12.61 -2.33
N PHE A 231 -4.18 -12.13 -2.49
CA PHE A 231 -5.08 -11.80 -1.38
C PHE A 231 -5.25 -13.00 -0.44
N ASN A 232 -5.55 -14.17 -1.00
CA ASN A 232 -5.72 -15.40 -0.24
C ASN A 232 -4.43 -15.87 0.44
N TYR A 233 -3.29 -15.78 -0.26
CA TYR A 233 -1.99 -16.13 0.30
C TYR A 233 -1.69 -15.29 1.56
N HIS A 234 -1.86 -13.96 1.49
CA HIS A 234 -1.60 -13.10 2.65
C HIS A 234 -2.67 -13.26 3.75
N GLY A 235 -3.92 -13.56 3.40
CA GLY A 235 -4.97 -13.92 4.36
C GLY A 235 -4.65 -15.21 5.13
N GLN A 236 -4.15 -16.24 4.45
CA GLN A 236 -3.68 -17.48 5.08
C GLN A 236 -2.49 -17.20 6.02
N LYS A 237 -1.53 -16.36 5.62
CA LYS A 237 -0.40 -16.01 6.47
C LYS A 237 -0.80 -15.29 7.77
N LEU A 238 -1.91 -14.54 7.75
CA LEU A 238 -2.49 -13.99 8.98
C LEU A 238 -3.03 -15.08 9.92
N SER A 239 -3.48 -16.22 9.39
CA SER A 239 -4.03 -17.32 10.18
C SER A 239 -2.96 -18.25 10.78
N GLU A 240 -1.76 -18.29 10.18
CA GLU A 240 -0.67 -19.20 10.58
C GLU A 240 0.16 -18.68 11.77
N VAL A 241 0.04 -17.39 12.10
CA VAL A 241 0.90 -16.72 13.08
C VAL A 241 0.07 -16.21 14.26
N GLN A 242 0.58 -16.41 15.46
CA GLN A 242 -0.03 -15.85 16.66
C GLN A 242 0.42 -14.39 16.85
N TYR A 243 -0.55 -13.49 16.83
CA TYR A 243 -0.33 -12.05 17.02
C TYR A 243 -0.80 -11.57 18.38
N PRO A 244 -0.40 -10.37 18.84
CA PRO A 244 -0.88 -9.82 20.09
C PRO A 244 -2.42 -9.78 20.15
N SER A 245 -2.99 -10.28 21.25
CA SER A 245 -4.44 -10.58 21.38
C SER A 245 -5.38 -9.41 21.04
N LYS A 246 -4.95 -8.17 21.28
CA LYS A 246 -5.68 -6.93 20.95
C LYS A 246 -5.99 -6.73 19.47
N PHE A 247 -5.33 -7.48 18.58
CA PHE A 247 -5.58 -7.46 17.13
C PHE A 247 -6.43 -8.64 16.65
N ASN A 248 -6.74 -9.60 17.53
CA ASN A 248 -7.40 -10.84 17.14
C ASN A 248 -8.74 -10.59 16.44
N SER A 249 -9.52 -9.59 16.85
CA SER A 249 -10.80 -9.27 16.19
C SER A 249 -10.63 -8.78 14.75
N ILE A 250 -9.71 -7.83 14.52
CA ILE A 250 -9.42 -7.30 13.18
C ILE A 250 -8.82 -8.39 12.29
N ILE A 251 -7.90 -9.18 12.83
CA ILE A 251 -7.24 -10.28 12.12
C ILE A 251 -8.27 -11.36 11.77
N ALA A 252 -9.09 -11.80 12.72
CA ALA A 252 -10.14 -12.78 12.49
C ALA A 252 -11.16 -12.29 11.44
N GLY A 253 -11.58 -11.03 11.52
CA GLY A 253 -12.44 -10.42 10.52
C GLY A 253 -11.83 -10.42 9.12
N THR A 254 -10.55 -10.06 9.02
CA THR A 254 -9.80 -10.06 7.75
C THR A 254 -9.65 -11.46 7.17
N ILE A 255 -9.32 -12.45 8.01
CA ILE A 255 -9.21 -13.86 7.61
C ILE A 255 -10.57 -14.37 7.12
N SER A 256 -11.63 -14.15 7.89
CA SER A 256 -12.99 -14.58 7.52
C SER A 256 -13.41 -13.98 6.17
N TYR A 257 -13.24 -12.66 6.02
CA TYR A 257 -13.53 -11.96 4.78
C TYR A 257 -12.73 -12.51 3.60
N SER A 258 -11.42 -12.74 3.79
CA SER A 258 -10.56 -13.26 2.72
C SER A 258 -10.99 -14.62 2.20
N LYS A 259 -11.44 -15.49 3.12
CA LYS A 259 -11.90 -16.84 2.79
C LYS A 259 -13.24 -16.82 2.06
N GLU A 260 -14.18 -16.02 2.53
CA GLU A 260 -15.51 -15.87 1.93
C GLU A 260 -15.40 -15.28 0.52
N GLU A 261 -14.69 -14.17 0.37
CA GLU A 261 -14.51 -13.50 -0.92
C GLU A 261 -13.78 -14.37 -1.94
N THR A 262 -12.72 -15.06 -1.53
CA THR A 262 -12.01 -15.91 -2.47
C THR A 262 -12.86 -17.09 -2.92
N ASN A 263 -13.66 -17.69 -2.04
CA ASN A 263 -14.59 -18.75 -2.45
C ASN A 263 -15.61 -18.24 -3.47
N ARG A 264 -16.18 -17.05 -3.22
CA ARG A 264 -17.13 -16.39 -4.13
C ARG A 264 -16.50 -16.15 -5.51
N ILE A 265 -15.28 -15.62 -5.55
CA ILE A 265 -14.63 -15.21 -6.79
C ILE A 265 -14.06 -16.42 -7.56
N ASN A 266 -13.54 -17.43 -6.87
CA ASN A 266 -13.02 -18.64 -7.53
C ASN A 266 -14.12 -19.36 -8.32
N HIS A 267 -15.34 -19.44 -7.78
CA HIS A 267 -16.46 -20.04 -8.50
C HIS A 267 -16.77 -19.27 -9.79
N PHE A 268 -16.85 -17.94 -9.70
CA PHE A 268 -17.05 -17.05 -10.85
C PHE A 268 -15.93 -17.19 -11.90
N LEU A 269 -14.67 -17.19 -11.46
CA LEU A 269 -13.49 -17.28 -12.33
C LEU A 269 -13.47 -18.56 -13.17
N VAL A 270 -13.72 -19.72 -12.56
CA VAL A 270 -13.63 -21.02 -13.25
C VAL A 270 -14.64 -21.08 -14.41
N TYR A 271 -15.89 -20.68 -14.17
CA TYR A 271 -16.94 -20.73 -15.18
C TYR A 271 -16.66 -19.77 -16.34
N GLU A 272 -16.44 -18.48 -16.03
CA GLU A 272 -16.26 -17.44 -17.05
C GLU A 272 -15.00 -17.68 -17.91
N ARG A 273 -13.91 -18.15 -17.28
CA ARG A 273 -12.66 -18.44 -17.97
C ARG A 273 -12.82 -19.56 -19.00
N ASN A 274 -13.48 -20.65 -18.62
CA ASN A 274 -13.68 -21.78 -19.53
C ASN A 274 -14.56 -21.37 -20.72
N SER A 275 -15.66 -20.68 -20.45
CA SER A 275 -16.57 -20.15 -21.48
C SER A 275 -15.87 -19.20 -22.46
N LEU A 276 -15.07 -18.25 -21.96
CA LEU A 276 -14.31 -17.34 -22.82
C LEU A 276 -13.23 -18.06 -23.62
N LYS A 277 -12.51 -19.01 -23.01
CA LYS A 277 -11.48 -19.80 -23.68
C LYS A 277 -12.05 -20.59 -24.86
N GLU A 278 -13.19 -21.24 -24.66
CA GLU A 278 -13.91 -21.97 -25.70
C GLU A 278 -14.35 -21.03 -26.82
N THR A 279 -15.01 -19.92 -26.48
CA THR A 279 -15.46 -18.95 -27.50
C THR A 279 -14.30 -18.36 -28.29
N ILE A 280 -13.18 -18.04 -27.64
CA ILE A 280 -11.98 -17.52 -28.31
C ILE A 280 -11.45 -18.57 -29.30
N LYS A 281 -11.32 -19.82 -28.85
CA LYS A 281 -10.85 -20.94 -29.69
C LYS A 281 -11.75 -21.18 -30.91
N GLU A 282 -13.07 -21.02 -30.76
CA GLU A 282 -14.03 -21.14 -31.85
C GLU A 282 -13.90 -20.01 -32.88
N LEU A 283 -13.69 -18.77 -32.43
CA LEU A 283 -13.67 -17.59 -33.31
C LEU A 283 -12.30 -17.34 -33.97
N GLU A 284 -11.20 -17.75 -33.34
CA GLU A 284 -9.83 -17.50 -33.82
C GLU A 284 -9.56 -17.92 -35.28
N PRO A 285 -10.00 -19.10 -35.76
CA PRO A 285 -9.78 -19.50 -37.15
C PRO A 285 -10.41 -18.56 -38.19
N TYR A 286 -11.50 -17.87 -37.83
CA TYR A 286 -12.28 -17.03 -38.74
C TYR A 286 -11.76 -15.58 -38.82
N GLN A 287 -10.89 -15.18 -37.90
CA GLN A 287 -10.22 -13.87 -37.94
C GLN A 287 -9.23 -13.76 -39.10
N LYS A 288 -8.56 -14.86 -39.48
CA LYS A 288 -7.57 -14.88 -40.56
C LYS A 288 -8.20 -14.84 -41.97
N LYS A 289 -9.39 -15.41 -42.15
CA LYS A 289 -10.12 -15.44 -43.44
C LYS A 289 -10.68 -14.08 -43.87
N THR A 290 -10.89 -13.16 -42.93
CA THR A 290 -11.37 -11.80 -43.22
C THR A 290 -10.25 -10.81 -43.55
N ALA A 291 -9.01 -11.11 -43.17
CA ALA A 291 -7.83 -10.32 -43.52
C ALA A 291 -7.29 -10.63 -44.94
N SER A 292 -7.53 -11.84 -45.46
CA SER A 292 -7.08 -12.29 -46.80
C SER A 292 -8.07 -11.97 -47.94
N LYS A 293 -9.17 -11.28 -47.65
CA LYS A 293 -10.21 -10.88 -48.62
C LYS A 293 -10.20 -9.36 -48.90
N LYS A 294 -9.20 -8.64 -48.40
CA LYS A 294 -8.89 -7.25 -48.78
C LYS A 294 -7.64 -7.24 -49.64
#